data_AF-A0A1G7GKH6-F1
#
_entry.id   AF-A0A1G7GKH6-F1
#
_cell.length_a   1.000
_cell.length_b   1.000
_cell.length_c   1.000
_cell.angle_alpha   90.00
_cell.angle_beta   90.00
_cell.angle_gamma   90.00
#
_symmetry.space_group_name_H-M   'P 1'
#
loop_
_entity.id
_entity.type
_entity.pdbx_description
1 polymer ?
#
loop_
_entity_poly.entity_id
_entity_poly.type
_entity_poly.pdbx_seq_one_letter_code
_entity_poly.pdbx_strand_id
1 'polypeptide(L)' 'MLKKTKSMKGCGNQIPPKKKDVIVWFIQKDSNEITALAFFTFYAMKNWQNSRGHIIADWKVKAWDWLWSKVPGYRPLR' A
#
# COMPACT_ATOMS: atom_id res chain seq x y z
N MET A 1 18.23 -1.19 25.94
CA MET A 1 18.25 -2.05 24.74
C MET A 1 17.68 -1.28 23.54
N LEU A 2 18.53 -0.73 22.67
CA LEU A 2 18.09 -0.05 21.45
C LEU A 2 17.70 -1.12 20.41
N LYS A 3 16.40 -1.29 20.15
CA LYS A 3 15.91 -2.14 19.07
C LYS A 3 16.34 -1.50 17.75
N LYS A 4 17.42 -2.03 17.13
CA LYS A 4 17.84 -1.66 15.78
C LYS A 4 16.69 -1.93 14.82
N THR A 5 15.99 -0.89 14.38
CA THR A 5 15.05 -0.98 13.28
C THR A 5 15.86 -1.16 12.01
N LYS A 6 15.90 -2.39 11.48
CA LYS A 6 16.48 -2.65 10.15
C LYS A 6 15.81 -1.70 9.17
N SER A 7 16.57 -0.76 8.62
CA SER A 7 16.12 0.11 7.54
C SER A 7 15.98 -0.77 6.29
N MET A 8 14.80 -1.38 6.11
CA MET A 8 14.47 -2.20 4.94
C MET A 8 14.11 -1.31 3.74
N LYS A 9 15.07 -0.50 3.31
CA LYS A 9 14.98 0.21 2.02
C LYS A 9 14.89 -0.84 0.91
N GLY A 10 13.81 -0.81 0.12
CA GLY A 10 13.63 -1.69 -1.04
C GLY A 10 12.67 -2.88 -0.88
N CYS A 11 12.26 -3.26 0.34
CA CYS A 11 11.36 -4.43 0.52
C CYS A 11 9.87 -4.12 0.35
N GLY A 12 9.48 -2.84 0.27
CA GLY A 12 8.05 -2.44 0.26
C GLY A 12 7.48 -2.15 1.65
N ASN A 13 8.29 -2.19 2.70
CA ASN A 13 7.86 -1.88 4.08
C ASN A 13 8.19 -0.43 4.48
N GLN A 14 8.57 0.41 3.50
CA GLN A 14 8.77 1.84 3.73
C GLN A 14 7.41 2.53 3.67
N ILE A 15 7.02 3.14 4.79
CA ILE A 15 5.76 3.86 4.96
C ILE A 15 6.11 5.28 5.42
N PRO A 16 5.67 6.34 4.71
CA PRO A 16 4.95 6.27 3.43
C PRO A 16 5.84 5.74 2.28
N PRO A 17 5.30 4.96 1.33
CA PRO A 17 6.02 4.59 0.13
C PRO A 17 6.24 5.80 -0.77
N LYS A 18 7.20 5.69 -1.69
CA LYS A 18 7.33 6.70 -2.74
C LYS A 18 6.19 6.52 -3.74
N LYS A 19 5.60 7.63 -4.19
CA LYS A 19 4.56 7.64 -5.24
C LYS A 19 4.96 6.83 -6.48
N LYS A 20 6.22 6.95 -6.93
CA LYS A 20 6.78 6.20 -8.07
C LYS A 20 6.74 4.69 -7.84
N ASP A 21 7.09 4.23 -6.64
CA ASP A 21 7.11 2.79 -6.31
C ASP A 21 5.68 2.22 -6.35
N VAL A 22 4.69 2.99 -5.91
CA VAL A 22 3.27 2.62 -6.01
C VAL A 22 2.82 2.52 -7.47
N ILE A 23 3.13 3.52 -8.29
CA ILE A 23 2.77 3.51 -9.72
C ILE A 23 3.38 2.30 -10.44
N VAL A 24 4.70 2.08 -10.28
CA VAL A 24 5.40 0.94 -10.89
C VAL A 24 4.77 -0.38 -10.44
N TRP A 25 4.44 -0.51 -9.16
CA TRP A 25 3.84 -1.73 -8.64
C TRP A 25 2.46 -2.01 -9.26
N PHE A 26 1.59 -1.02 -9.40
CA PHE A 26 0.28 -1.22 -10.04
C PHE A 26 0.43 -1.57 -11.53
N ILE A 27 1.34 -0.92 -12.26
CA ILE A 27 1.63 -1.23 -13.67
C ILE A 27 2.13 -2.67 -13.83
N GLN A 28 3.01 -3.15 -12.93
CA GLN A 28 3.50 -4.54 -12.92
C GLN A 28 2.39 -5.58 -12.70
N LYS A 29 1.22 -5.16 -12.26
CA LYS A 29 0.07 -6.00 -11.95
C LYS A 29 -1.09 -5.77 -12.90
N ASP A 30 -0.76 -5.32 -14.11
CA ASP A 30 -1.69 -5.05 -15.21
C ASP A 30 -2.79 -4.04 -14.85
N SER A 31 -2.50 -3.15 -13.90
CA SER A 31 -3.36 -2.01 -13.54
C SER A 31 -2.79 -0.71 -14.12
N ASN A 32 -3.60 0.35 -14.12
CA ASN A 32 -3.22 1.66 -14.64
C ASN A 32 -2.73 2.63 -13.56
N GLU A 33 -2.02 3.69 -14.02
CA GLU A 33 -1.52 4.76 -13.16
C GLU A 33 -2.64 5.48 -12.40
N ILE A 34 -3.80 5.69 -13.01
CA ILE A 34 -4.96 6.35 -12.38
C ILE A 34 -5.36 5.62 -11.09
N THR A 35 -5.44 4.28 -11.14
CA THR A 35 -5.77 3.45 -9.97
C THR A 35 -4.68 3.54 -8.90
N ALA A 36 -3.41 3.57 -9.31
CA ALA A 36 -2.28 3.74 -8.40
C ALA A 36 -2.30 5.10 -7.69
N LEU A 37 -2.61 6.17 -8.43
CA LEU A 37 -2.75 7.53 -7.90
C LEU A 37 -3.93 7.65 -6.94
N ALA A 38 -5.06 7.03 -7.26
CA ALA A 38 -6.23 6.99 -6.37
C ALA A 38 -5.90 6.28 -5.06
N PHE A 39 -5.23 5.12 -5.13
CA PHE A 39 -4.75 4.40 -3.95
C PHE A 39 -3.78 5.25 -3.11
N PHE A 40 -2.75 5.84 -3.75
CA PHE A 40 -1.74 6.64 -3.06
C PHE A 40 -2.37 7.85 -2.35
N THR A 41 -3.25 8.58 -3.05
CA THR A 41 -3.93 9.77 -2.50
C THR A 41 -4.80 9.40 -1.31
N PHE A 42 -5.58 8.32 -1.42
CA PHE A 42 -6.44 7.86 -0.33
C PHE A 42 -5.66 7.53 0.94
N TYR A 43 -4.54 6.81 0.83
CA TYR A 43 -3.72 6.46 1.99
C TYR A 43 -2.85 7.62 2.47
N ALA A 44 -2.44 8.54 1.59
CA ALA A 44 -1.76 9.78 1.98
C ALA A 44 -2.66 10.67 2.85
N MET A 45 -3.93 10.86 2.47
CA MET A 45 -4.91 11.60 3.29
C MET A 45 -5.18 10.96 4.66
N LYS A 46 -4.96 9.64 4.77
CA LYS A 46 -5.09 8.88 6.02
C LYS A 46 -3.78 8.75 6.79
N ASN A 47 -2.74 9.50 6.42
CA ASN A 47 -1.40 9.40 7.02
C ASN A 47 -0.85 7.96 7.03
N TRP A 48 -1.24 7.15 6.04
CA TRP A 48 -0.90 5.73 5.94
C TRP A 48 -1.28 4.91 7.17
N GLN A 49 -2.38 5.27 7.82
CA GLN A 49 -2.95 4.56 8.96
C GLN A 49 -4.19 3.74 8.56
N ASN A 50 -4.43 2.67 9.29
CA ASN A 50 -5.68 1.91 9.20
C ASN A 50 -6.80 2.60 10.00
N SER A 51 -8.01 2.03 9.98
CA SER A 51 -9.17 2.57 10.71
C SER A 51 -9.02 2.57 12.24
N ARG A 52 -8.04 1.84 12.77
CA ARG A 52 -7.70 1.79 14.21
C ARG A 52 -6.59 2.79 14.57
N GLY A 53 -6.13 3.61 13.63
CA GLY A 53 -5.04 4.58 13.83
C GLY A 53 -3.63 3.99 13.79
N HIS A 54 -3.47 2.69 13.50
CA HIS A 54 -2.15 2.07 13.39
C HIS A 54 -1.57 2.28 12.00
N ILE A 55 -0.26 2.58 11.93
CA ILE A 55 0.48 2.66 10.68
C ILE A 55 0.38 1.32 9.96
N ILE A 56 0.06 1.36 8.67
CA ILE A 56 0.04 0.20 7.80
C ILE A 56 1.48 -0.31 7.68
N ALA A 57 1.74 -1.57 8.01
CA ALA A 57 3.09 -2.12 7.94
C ALA A 57 3.54 -2.48 6.51
N ASP A 58 2.57 -2.87 5.67
CA ASP A 58 2.80 -3.28 4.29
C ASP A 58 1.72 -2.66 3.39
N TRP A 59 2.12 -1.68 2.60
CA TRP A 59 1.20 -1.01 1.68
C TRP A 59 0.88 -1.88 0.45
N LYS A 60 1.71 -2.87 0.10
CA LYS A 60 1.44 -3.76 -1.05
C LYS A 60 0.26 -4.67 -0.76
N VAL A 61 0.13 -5.16 0.49
CA VAL A 61 -1.06 -5.90 0.93
C VAL A 61 -2.31 -5.03 0.75
N LYS A 62 -2.25 -3.77 1.17
CA LYS A 62 -3.35 -2.82 0.99
C LYS A 62 -3.62 -2.48 -0.48
N ALA A 63 -2.58 -2.44 -1.31
CA ALA A 63 -2.71 -2.21 -2.74
C ALA A 63 -3.34 -3.43 -3.44
N TRP A 64 -3.05 -4.65 -2.97
CA TRP A 64 -3.73 -5.87 -3.39
C TRP A 64 -5.20 -5.83 -3.01
N ASP A 65 -5.49 -5.57 -1.74
CA ASP A 65 -6.87 -5.39 -1.28
C ASP A 65 -7.60 -4.34 -2.14
N TRP A 66 -6.95 -3.22 -2.46
CA TRP A 66 -7.51 -2.16 -3.29
C TRP A 66 -7.84 -2.63 -4.71
N LEU A 67 -6.90 -3.29 -5.38
CA LEU A 67 -7.07 -3.79 -6.74
C LEU A 67 -8.21 -4.81 -6.82
N TRP A 68 -8.26 -5.74 -5.87
CA TRP A 68 -9.26 -6.82 -5.87
C TRP A 68 -10.61 -6.41 -5.29
N SER A 69 -10.68 -5.40 -4.42
CA SER A 69 -11.97 -4.88 -3.90
C SER A 69 -12.88 -4.30 -4.98
N LYS A 70 -12.32 -3.97 -6.16
CA LYS A 70 -13.08 -3.53 -7.34
C LYS A 70 -13.64 -4.69 -8.16
N VAL A 71 -13.28 -5.93 -7.84
CA VAL A 71 -13.79 -7.15 -8.48
C VAL A 71 -15.02 -7.67 -7.71
N PRO A 72 -16.17 -7.87 -8.36
CA PRO A 72 -17.35 -8.46 -7.73
C PRO A 72 -17.02 -9.82 -7.10
N GLY A 73 -17.42 -10.03 -5.85
CA GLY A 73 -17.24 -11.30 -5.14
C GLY A 73 -15.89 -11.49 -4.44
N TYR A 74 -14.94 -10.54 -4.53
CA TYR A 74 -13.71 -10.62 -3.75
C TYR A 74 -13.97 -10.44 -2.25
N ARG A 75 -13.59 -11.45 -1.46
CA ARG A 75 -13.63 -11.42 0.00
C ARG A 75 -12.19 -11.64 0.51
N PRO A 76 -11.47 -10.59 0.95
CA PRO A 76 -10.10 -10.75 1.43
C PRO A 76 -10.09 -11.67 2.67
N LEU A 77 -9.24 -12.69 2.64
CA LEU A 77 -9.00 -13.56 3.79
C LEU A 77 -8.37 -12.70 4.90
N ARG A 78 -9.11 -12.56 6.01
CA ARG A 78 -8.67 -11.85 7.22
C ARG A 78 -7.86 -12.76 8.13
#